data_AF-A0A354Z0Q6-F1
#
_entry.id   AF-A0A354Z0Q6-F1
#
_cell.length_a   1.000
_cell.length_b   1.000
_cell.length_c   1.000
_cell.angle_alpha   90.00
_cell.angle_beta   90.00
_cell.angle_gamma   90.00
#
_symmetry.space_group_name_H-M   'P 1'
#
loop_
_entity.id
_entity.type
_entity.pdbx_description
1 polymer ?
#
loop_
_entity_poly.entity_id
_entity_poly.type
_entity_poly.pdbx_seq_one_letter_code
_entity_poly.pdbx_strand_id
1 'polypeptide(L)'
;MGKDTSASTNNSTVFRKTLSVIGITICIFLTLIIIVNGTMIVKSYLYPDDIPDFMGYKPFIVLSGSMEPTILTGDIVLTKETGPDAIVEGDIITFRADQNTAVTHRVTEVVIENGTRSFLTKGDANIGADA
;
A
#
# COMPACT_ATOMS: atom_id res chain seq x y z
N MET A 1 35.03 26.74 54.36
CA MET A 1 35.54 26.44 53.01
C MET A 1 34.95 25.10 52.58
N GLY A 2 34.12 25.05 51.53
CA GLY A 2 33.78 23.81 50.81
C GLY A 2 32.49 23.07 51.19
N LYS A 3 31.32 23.73 51.18
CA LYS A 3 30.12 23.08 50.59
C LYS A 3 30.22 23.33 49.08
N ASP A 4 29.61 22.48 48.26
CA ASP A 4 29.46 22.59 46.79
C ASP A 4 30.18 21.47 46.01
N THR A 5 29.81 20.20 46.23
CA THR A 5 30.29 19.09 45.36
C THR A 5 29.23 18.03 45.06
N SER A 6 27.97 18.22 45.47
CA SER A 6 26.91 17.20 45.33
C SER A 6 25.96 17.43 44.14
N ALA A 7 25.96 18.60 43.51
CA ALA A 7 25.00 18.93 42.43
C ALA A 7 25.45 18.49 41.02
N SER A 8 26.76 18.37 40.76
CA SER A 8 27.29 18.08 39.42
C SER A 8 27.20 16.59 39.02
N THR A 9 27.29 15.67 39.99
CA THR A 9 27.28 14.21 39.73
C THR A 9 25.89 13.67 39.40
N ASN A 10 24.82 14.28 39.92
CA ASN A 10 23.45 13.78 39.72
C ASN A 10 22.92 14.08 38.31
N ASN A 11 23.22 15.28 37.79
CA ASN A 11 22.77 15.69 36.45
C ASN A 11 23.41 14.89 35.31
N SER A 12 24.69 14.52 35.41
CA SER A 12 25.36 13.70 34.39
C SER A 12 24.88 12.25 34.38
N THR A 13 24.50 11.71 35.53
CA THR A 13 23.99 10.33 35.65
C THR A 13 22.56 10.21 35.13
N VAL A 14 21.69 11.18 35.45
CA VAL A 14 20.32 11.27 34.91
C VAL A 14 20.35 11.51 33.40
N PHE A 15 21.19 12.43 32.92
CA PHE A 15 21.34 12.72 31.48
C PHE A 15 21.79 11.48 30.68
N ARG A 16 22.78 10.73 31.18
CA ARG A 16 23.23 9.48 30.54
C ARG A 16 22.14 8.42 30.49
N LYS A 17 21.36 8.24 31.56
CA LYS A 17 20.23 7.30 31.59
C LYS A 17 19.14 7.70 30.60
N THR A 18 18.75 8.97 30.55
CA THR A 18 17.74 9.47 29.61
C THR A 18 18.20 9.30 28.16
N LEU A 19 19.48 9.60 27.86
CA LEU A 19 20.06 9.40 26.54
C LEU A 19 20.08 7.93 26.12
N SER A 20 20.40 7.01 27.04
CA SER A 20 20.33 5.57 26.78
C SER A 20 18.91 5.08 26.57
N VAL A 21 17.92 5.55 27.33
CA VAL A 21 16.51 5.16 27.15
C VAL A 21 16.00 5.62 25.79
N ILE A 22 16.27 6.88 25.41
CA ILE A 22 15.91 7.41 24.08
C ILE A 22 16.58 6.59 22.98
N GLY A 23 17.88 6.28 23.14
CA GLY A 23 18.61 5.44 22.19
C GLY A 23 18.01 4.05 22.05
N ILE A 24 17.65 3.40 23.15
CA ILE A 24 16.99 2.08 23.15
C ILE A 24 15.63 2.16 22.47
N THR A 25 14.81 3.17 22.78
CA THR A 25 13.50 3.37 22.13
C THR A 25 13.65 3.56 20.62
N ILE A 26 14.60 4.39 20.18
CA ILE A 26 14.90 4.60 18.75
C ILE A 26 15.39 3.29 18.12
N CYS A 27 16.28 2.55 18.78
CA CYS A 27 16.76 1.26 18.28
C CYS A 27 15.62 0.26 18.12
N ILE A 28 14.72 0.13 19.09
CA ILE A 28 13.54 -0.76 18.99
C ILE A 28 12.67 -0.35 17.79
N PHE A 29 12.41 0.94 17.62
CA PHE A 29 11.61 1.46 16.51
C PHE A 29 12.28 1.19 15.15
N LEU A 30 13.58 1.43 15.03
CA LEU A 30 14.36 1.12 13.83
C LEU A 30 14.40 -0.38 13.54
N THR A 31 14.56 -1.23 14.56
CA THR A 31 14.51 -2.68 14.40
C THR A 31 13.15 -3.14 13.90
N LEU A 32 12.04 -2.59 14.41
CA LEU A 32 10.71 -2.87 13.90
C LEU A 32 10.54 -2.46 12.43
N ILE A 33 10.99 -1.25 12.07
CA ILE A 33 10.97 -0.77 10.67
C ILE A 33 11.75 -1.72 9.77
N ILE A 34 12.96 -2.12 10.17
CA ILE A 34 13.80 -3.04 9.37
C ILE A 34 13.14 -4.41 9.23
N ILE A 35 12.53 -4.94 10.30
CA ILE A 35 11.80 -6.21 10.24
C ILE A 35 10.62 -6.10 9.27
N VAL A 36 9.82 -5.04 9.34
CA VAL A 36 8.69 -4.83 8.42
C VAL A 36 9.18 -4.77 6.97
N ASN A 37 10.17 -3.94 6.68
CA ASN A 37 10.74 -3.83 5.33
C ASN A 37 11.35 -5.17 4.87
N GLY A 38 12.09 -5.86 5.73
CA GLY A 38 12.68 -7.16 5.44
C GLY A 38 11.63 -8.22 5.12
N THR A 39 10.55 -8.31 5.92
CA THR A 39 9.44 -9.23 5.64
C THR A 39 8.73 -8.89 4.33
N MET A 40 8.61 -7.61 3.99
CA MET A 40 8.02 -7.15 2.74
C MET A 40 8.87 -7.57 1.53
N ILE A 41 10.20 -7.39 1.61
CA ILE A 41 11.15 -7.82 0.58
C ILE A 41 11.12 -9.33 0.41
N VAL A 42 11.17 -10.09 1.50
CA VAL A 42 11.12 -11.56 1.46
C VAL A 42 9.82 -12.04 0.80
N LYS A 43 8.67 -11.49 1.18
CA LYS A 43 7.38 -11.81 0.53
C LYS A 43 7.40 -11.44 -0.96
N SER A 44 7.99 -10.31 -1.34
CA SER A 44 8.13 -9.92 -2.74
C SER A 44 8.95 -10.92 -3.58
N TYR A 45 9.92 -11.62 -2.97
CA TYR A 45 10.70 -12.65 -3.66
C TYR A 45 10.05 -14.04 -3.62
N LEU A 46 9.36 -14.40 -2.53
CA LEU A 46 8.69 -15.70 -2.39
C LEU A 46 7.35 -15.77 -3.11
N TYR A 47 6.65 -14.64 -3.22
CA TYR A 47 5.34 -14.51 -3.85
C TYR A 47 5.38 -13.41 -4.92
N PRO A 48 6.15 -13.59 -6.01
CA PRO A 48 6.35 -12.55 -7.03
C PRO A 48 5.06 -12.17 -7.77
N ASP A 49 4.08 -13.08 -7.84
CA ASP A 49 2.77 -12.81 -8.43
C ASP A 49 1.83 -12.05 -7.47
N ASP A 50 2.18 -12.00 -6.19
CA ASP A 50 1.33 -11.44 -5.15
C ASP A 50 1.82 -10.06 -4.71
N ILE A 51 0.93 -9.09 -4.87
CA ILE A 51 1.23 -7.69 -4.60
C ILE A 51 1.22 -7.54 -3.08
N PRO A 52 2.27 -6.99 -2.44
CA PRO A 52 2.36 -6.91 -0.99
C PRO A 52 1.12 -6.20 -0.43
N ASP A 53 0.32 -6.95 0.30
CA ASP A 53 -0.98 -6.56 0.81
C ASP A 53 -0.86 -6.04 2.25
N PHE A 54 -1.59 -4.97 2.55
CA PHE A 54 -1.81 -4.55 3.93
C PHE A 54 -3.24 -4.92 4.29
N MET A 55 -3.42 -6.02 5.03
CA MET A 55 -4.74 -6.51 5.43
C MET A 55 -5.68 -6.79 4.23
N GLY A 56 -5.15 -7.26 3.10
CA GLY A 56 -5.90 -7.50 1.86
C GLY A 56 -6.17 -6.26 1.00
N TYR A 57 -5.66 -5.08 1.39
CA TYR A 57 -5.69 -3.88 0.55
C TYR A 57 -4.37 -3.68 -0.18
N LYS A 58 -4.46 -3.32 -1.45
CA LYS A 58 -3.33 -3.11 -2.35
C LYS A 58 -3.37 -1.66 -2.84
N PRO A 59 -2.42 -0.79 -2.43
CA PRO A 59 -2.37 0.59 -2.88
C PRO A 59 -1.75 0.69 -4.28
N PHE A 60 -2.35 1.50 -5.14
CA PHE A 60 -1.82 1.83 -6.47
C PHE A 60 -1.79 3.34 -6.66
N ILE A 61 -0.79 3.82 -7.41
CA ILE A 61 -0.72 5.21 -7.88
C ILE A 61 -1.28 5.24 -9.29
N VAL A 62 -2.19 6.17 -9.56
CA VAL A 62 -2.83 6.33 -10.86
C VAL A 62 -1.87 7.06 -11.81
N LEU A 63 -1.44 6.37 -12.85
CA LEU A 63 -0.42 6.87 -13.79
C LEU A 63 -1.01 7.50 -15.06
N SER A 64 -2.30 7.30 -15.32
CA SER A 64 -2.98 7.79 -16.52
C SER A 64 -4.33 8.44 -16.17
N GLY A 65 -4.77 9.35 -17.04
CA GLY A 65 -6.06 10.04 -16.90
C GLY A 65 -7.25 9.30 -17.50
N SER A 66 -7.18 7.98 -17.72
CA SER A 66 -8.29 7.24 -18.37
C SER A 66 -9.56 7.22 -17.54
N MET A 67 -9.45 7.44 -16.23
CA MET A 67 -10.57 7.48 -15.28
C MET A 67 -10.99 8.90 -14.89
N GLU A 68 -10.46 9.94 -15.54
CA GLU A 68 -10.87 11.31 -15.26
C GLU A 68 -12.31 11.56 -15.75
N PRO A 69 -13.14 12.34 -15.01
CA PRO A 69 -12.80 13.11 -13.80
C PRO A 69 -12.98 12.34 -12.48
N THR A 70 -13.40 11.07 -12.51
CA THR A 70 -13.71 10.29 -11.30
C THR A 70 -12.48 10.01 -10.45
N ILE A 71 -11.37 9.64 -11.10
CA ILE A 71 -10.08 9.38 -10.47
C ILE A 71 -9.02 10.16 -11.26
N LEU A 72 -8.26 11.00 -10.57
CA LEU A 72 -7.29 11.88 -11.21
C LEU A 72 -5.91 11.24 -11.29
N THR A 73 -5.14 11.66 -12.29
CA THR A 73 -3.73 11.27 -12.40
C THR A 73 -2.96 11.71 -11.15
N GLY A 74 -2.22 10.79 -10.53
CA GLY A 74 -1.48 11.01 -9.30
C GLY A 74 -2.23 10.64 -8.02
N ASP A 75 -3.52 10.31 -8.10
CA ASP A 75 -4.28 9.80 -6.95
C ASP A 75 -3.76 8.43 -6.48
N ILE A 76 -3.98 8.16 -5.20
CA ILE A 76 -3.74 6.84 -4.60
C ILE A 76 -5.08 6.13 -4.48
N VAL A 77 -5.19 4.97 -5.12
CA VAL A 77 -6.36 4.09 -5.01
C VAL A 77 -6.02 2.89 -4.13
N LEU A 78 -6.94 2.51 -3.25
CA LEU A 78 -6.85 1.32 -2.42
C LEU A 78 -7.80 0.28 -2.98
N THR A 79 -7.26 -0.82 -3.49
CA THR A 79 -8.06 -1.90 -4.05
C THR A 79 -8.09 -3.08 -3.09
N LYS A 80 -9.15 -3.88 -3.16
CA LYS A 80 -9.29 -5.11 -2.39
C LYS A 80 -9.64 -6.23 -3.36
N GLU A 81 -9.00 -7.38 -3.21
CA GLU A 81 -9.35 -8.54 -4.00
C GLU A 81 -10.77 -8.98 -3.69
N THR A 82 -11.53 -9.22 -4.75
CA THR A 82 -12.92 -9.67 -4.69
C THR A 82 -13.14 -10.79 -5.70
N GLY A 83 -14.05 -11.70 -5.39
CA GLY A 83 -14.43 -12.77 -6.30
C GLY A 83 -15.16 -12.21 -7.53
N PRO A 84 -15.03 -12.84 -8.71
CA PRO A 84 -15.73 -12.41 -9.92
C PRO A 84 -17.24 -12.26 -9.73
N ASP A 85 -17.85 -13.08 -8.87
CA ASP A 85 -19.28 -13.10 -8.58
C ASP A 85 -19.81 -11.82 -7.91
N ALA A 86 -18.95 -11.09 -7.21
CA ALA A 86 -19.32 -9.86 -6.50
C ALA A 86 -19.27 -8.61 -7.39
N ILE A 87 -18.63 -8.68 -8.55
CA ILE A 87 -18.46 -7.55 -9.48
C ILE A 87 -19.77 -7.32 -10.23
N VAL A 88 -20.23 -6.08 -10.32
CA VAL A 88 -21.43 -5.71 -11.08
C VAL A 88 -21.16 -4.56 -12.05
N GLU A 89 -22.08 -4.33 -12.98
CA GLU A 89 -22.00 -3.18 -13.89
C GLU A 89 -21.94 -1.88 -13.10
N GLY A 90 -21.05 -0.98 -13.52
CA GLY A 90 -20.78 0.30 -12.86
C GLY A 90 -19.64 0.28 -11.85
N ASP A 91 -19.18 -0.89 -11.40
CA ASP A 91 -18.03 -1.01 -10.50
C ASP A 91 -16.73 -0.55 -11.18
N ILE A 92 -15.83 0.06 -10.41
CA ILE A 92 -14.48 0.37 -10.86
C ILE A 92 -13.55 -0.73 -10.35
N ILE A 93 -12.96 -1.48 -11.27
CA ILE A 93 -12.10 -2.60 -10.94
C ILE A 93 -10.68 -2.35 -11.45
N THR A 94 -9.72 -2.88 -10.71
CA THR A 94 -8.32 -2.93 -11.14
C THR A 94 -7.99 -4.37 -11.50
N PHE A 95 -7.54 -4.58 -12.74
CA PHE A 95 -7.13 -5.89 -13.24
C PHE A 95 -5.74 -5.81 -13.86
N ARG A 96 -5.08 -6.97 -13.94
CA ARG A 96 -3.75 -7.08 -14.52
C ARG A 96 -3.88 -7.27 -16.03
N ALA A 97 -3.44 -6.28 -16.81
CA ALA A 97 -3.48 -6.35 -18.28
C ALA A 97 -2.24 -7.07 -18.84
N ASP A 98 -1.08 -6.91 -18.18
CA ASP A 98 0.14 -7.64 -18.49
C ASP A 98 0.94 -7.90 -17.19
N GLN A 99 2.10 -8.58 -17.28
CA GLN A 99 2.88 -8.95 -16.08
C GLN A 99 3.21 -7.76 -15.16
N ASN A 100 3.37 -6.57 -15.71
CA ASN A 100 3.84 -5.38 -15.00
C ASN A 100 2.82 -4.23 -14.96
N THR A 101 1.69 -4.35 -15.65
CA THR A 101 0.69 -3.28 -15.80
C THR A 101 -0.64 -3.68 -15.19
N ALA A 102 -1.08 -2.88 -14.21
CA ALA A 102 -2.43 -2.91 -13.68
C ALA A 102 -3.24 -1.76 -14.31
N VAL A 103 -4.45 -2.07 -14.76
CA VAL A 103 -5.39 -1.13 -15.39
C VAL A 103 -6.62 -1.00 -14.51
N THR A 104 -7.07 0.23 -14.29
CA THR A 104 -8.27 0.53 -13.49
C THR A 104 -9.33 1.12 -14.38
N HIS A 105 -10.43 0.41 -14.61
CA HIS A 105 -11.54 0.84 -15.47
C HIS A 105 -12.89 0.53 -14.85
N ARG A 106 -13.94 1.18 -15.36
CA ARG A 106 -15.32 0.92 -14.98
C ARG A 106 -15.87 -0.26 -15.78
N VAL A 107 -16.53 -1.20 -15.11
CA VAL A 107 -17.27 -2.29 -15.75
C VAL A 107 -18.49 -1.70 -16.45
N THR A 108 -18.53 -1.84 -17.77
CA THR A 108 -19.67 -1.38 -18.58
C THR A 108 -20.67 -2.49 -18.83
N GLU A 109 -20.21 -3.74 -18.88
CA GLU A 109 -21.06 -4.90 -19.11
C GLU A 109 -20.48 -6.14 -18.45
N VAL A 110 -21.36 -6.98 -17.92
CA VAL A 110 -21.01 -8.30 -17.41
C VAL A 110 -21.57 -9.36 -18.35
N VAL A 111 -20.67 -10.13 -18.98
CA VAL A 111 -21.03 -11.21 -19.90
C VAL A 111 -20.84 -12.55 -19.21
N ILE A 112 -21.85 -13.43 -19.28
CA ILE A 112 -21.78 -14.79 -18.73
C ILE A 112 -22.00 -15.78 -19.86
N GLU A 113 -20.94 -16.48 -20.26
CA GLU A 113 -20.97 -17.48 -21.34
C GLU A 113 -20.35 -18.79 -20.86
N ASN A 114 -21.08 -19.90 -21.03
CA ASN A 114 -20.62 -21.25 -20.66
C ASN A 114 -20.15 -21.39 -19.19
N GLY A 115 -20.70 -20.59 -18.28
CA GLY A 115 -20.29 -20.54 -16.87
C GLY A 115 -19.04 -19.71 -16.59
N THR A 116 -18.44 -19.10 -17.63
CA THR A 116 -17.35 -18.15 -17.51
C THR A 116 -17.92 -16.73 -17.47
N ARG A 117 -17.52 -15.96 -16.46
CA ARG A 117 -17.87 -14.55 -16.32
C ARG A 117 -16.76 -13.68 -16.90
N SER A 118 -17.11 -12.85 -17.86
CA SER A 118 -16.24 -11.88 -18.52
C SER A 118 -16.77 -10.47 -18.27
N PHE A 119 -15.88 -9.49 -18.30
CA PHE A 119 -16.22 -8.09 -18.01
C PHE A 119 -15.75 -7.23 -19.17
N LEU A 120 -16.65 -6.43 -19.76
CA LEU A 120 -16.22 -5.32 -20.60
C LEU A 120 -15.96 -4.14 -19.68
N THR A 121 -14.80 -3.50 -19.87
CA THR A 121 -14.41 -2.36 -19.04
C THR A 121 -14.09 -1.15 -19.89
N LYS A 122 -14.21 0.04 -19.32
CA LYS A 122 -13.91 1.28 -20.03
C LYS A 122 -13.43 2.34 -19.07
N GLY A 123 -12.39 3.08 -19.47
CA GLY A 123 -12.00 4.30 -18.79
C GLY A 123 -13.06 5.40 -18.95
N ASP A 124 -13.40 6.10 -17.87
CA ASP A 124 -14.40 7.18 -17.89
C ASP A 124 -14.07 8.31 -18.91
N ALA A 125 -12.78 8.56 -19.16
CA ALA A 125 -12.28 9.52 -20.16
C ALA A 125 -12.06 8.89 -21.54
N ASN A 126 -12.07 7.55 -21.67
CA ASN A 126 -11.83 6.88 -22.94
C ASN A 126 -13.07 6.99 -23.85
N ILE A 127 -12.86 7.22 -25.15
CA ILE A 127 -13.96 7.28 -26.12
C ILE A 127 -14.38 5.84 -26.53
N GLY A 128 -13.48 4.86 -26.52
CA GLY A 128 -13.74 3.42 -26.77
C GLY A 128 -13.76 2.58 -25.49
N ALA A 129 -14.34 1.37 -25.55
CA ALA A 129 -14.26 0.38 -24.47
C ALA A 129 -13.00 -0.49 -24.63
N ASP A 130 -12.44 -0.95 -23.51
CA ASP A 130 -11.30 -1.86 -23.45
C ASP A 130 -11.84 -3.29 -23.21
N ALA A 131 -11.48 -4.21 -24.11
CA ALA A 131 -11.95 -5.60 -24.10
C ALA A 131 -10.90 -6.54 -23.51
#